data_AF-A0A2W2B6Y1-F1
#
_entry.id   AF-A0A2W2B6Y1-F1
#
_cell.length_a   1.000
_cell.length_b   1.000
_cell.length_c   1.000
_cell.angle_alpha   90.00
_cell.angle_beta   90.00
_cell.angle_gamma   90.00
#
_symmetry.space_group_name_H-M   'P 1'
#
loop_
_entity.id
_entity.type
_entity.pdbx_description
1 polymer ?
#
loop_
_entity_poly.entity_id
_entity_poly.type
_entity_poly.pdbx_seq_one_letter_code
_entity_poly.pdbx_strand_id
1 'polypeptide(L)'
;MSCHPSCQHEPIPEPAMSVEDLAEALGHTLPPKKPTLLQETDDSEFGKAASDVFSEAEELLLRKNHDYGSKNISLSPGGPLNGLRVRMWDKMARINNLVDKDVEPSNESLRDSFIDLLNYSAIALMVLDGKWPE
;
A
#
# COMPACT_ATOMS: atom_id res chain seq x y z
N MET A 1 -16.32 18.43 -52.75
CA MET A 1 -16.27 16.95 -52.65
C MET A 1 -15.84 16.64 -51.21
N SER A 2 -16.77 16.82 -50.28
CA SER A 2 -17.63 15.78 -49.67
C SER A 2 -16.85 14.98 -48.61
N CYS A 3 -16.96 15.48 -47.37
CA CYS A 3 -16.52 14.84 -46.14
C CYS A 3 -17.02 13.40 -46.05
N HIS A 4 -16.16 12.51 -45.57
CA HIS A 4 -16.53 11.17 -45.15
C HIS A 4 -17.54 11.22 -43.99
N PRO A 5 -18.55 10.35 -43.97
CA PRO A 5 -19.47 10.27 -42.85
C PRO A 5 -18.76 9.64 -41.65
N SER A 6 -18.88 10.30 -40.51
CA SER A 6 -18.49 9.82 -39.19
C SER A 6 -19.15 8.47 -38.90
N CYS A 7 -18.34 7.44 -38.63
CA CYS A 7 -18.79 6.25 -37.93
C CYS A 7 -19.21 6.69 -36.53
N GLN A 8 -20.51 6.88 -36.31
CA GLN A 8 -21.06 7.04 -34.98
C GLN A 8 -21.00 5.67 -34.31
N HIS A 9 -20.20 5.56 -33.26
CA HIS A 9 -20.19 4.39 -32.39
C HIS A 9 -21.47 4.48 -31.55
N GLU A 10 -22.49 3.67 -31.88
CA GLU A 10 -23.65 3.53 -31.01
C GLU A 10 -23.20 2.93 -29.67
N PRO A 11 -23.60 3.49 -28.52
CA PRO A 11 -23.26 2.93 -27.22
C PRO A 11 -23.93 1.56 -27.06
N ILE A 12 -23.14 0.57 -26.63
CA ILE A 12 -23.63 -0.76 -26.26
C ILE A 12 -24.64 -0.55 -25.11
N PRO A 13 -25.88 -1.06 -25.19
CA PRO A 13 -26.84 -0.91 -24.11
C PRO A 13 -26.29 -1.57 -22.84
N GLU A 14 -26.23 -0.80 -21.74
CA GLU A 14 -25.93 -1.36 -20.42
C GLU A 14 -26.95 -2.45 -20.08
N PRO A 15 -26.52 -3.57 -19.47
CA PRO A 15 -27.46 -4.61 -19.06
C PRO A 15 -28.48 -4.02 -18.08
N ALA A 16 -29.76 -4.19 -18.38
CA ALA A 16 -30.90 -3.55 -17.71
C ALA A 16 -31.15 -4.02 -16.26
N MET A 17 -30.24 -4.79 -15.66
CA MET A 17 -30.38 -5.34 -14.32
C MET A 17 -29.04 -5.25 -13.59
N SER A 18 -29.07 -4.67 -12.39
CA SER A 18 -27.89 -4.59 -11.52
C SER A 18 -27.50 -5.98 -11.04
N VAL A 19 -26.23 -6.17 -10.64
CA VAL A 19 -25.76 -7.46 -10.10
C VAL A 19 -26.49 -7.81 -8.80
N GLU A 20 -27.00 -6.80 -8.11
CA GLU A 20 -27.87 -6.88 -6.95
C GLU A 20 -29.24 -7.46 -7.33
N ASP A 21 -29.86 -6.98 -8.41
CA ASP A 21 -31.15 -7.51 -8.92
C ASP A 21 -31.04 -8.98 -9.36
N LEU A 22 -29.88 -9.37 -9.90
CA LEU A 22 -29.60 -10.74 -10.34
C LEU A 22 -29.48 -11.71 -9.16
N ALA A 23 -28.90 -11.26 -8.04
CA ALA A 23 -28.76 -12.05 -6.82
C ALA A 23 -30.12 -12.26 -6.12
N GLU A 24 -30.99 -11.25 -6.15
CA GLU A 24 -32.33 -11.31 -5.57
C GLU A 24 -33.26 -12.24 -6.39
N ALA A 25 -33.14 -12.26 -7.72
CA ALA A 25 -33.90 -13.15 -8.60
C ALA A 25 -33.54 -14.65 -8.44
N LEU A 26 -32.32 -14.97 -7.96
CA LEU A 26 -31.84 -16.34 -7.76
C LEU A 26 -32.09 -16.88 -6.35
N GLY A 27 -32.79 -16.13 -5.48
CA GLY A 27 -33.13 -16.58 -4.13
C GLY A 27 -31.91 -16.77 -3.21
N HIS A 28 -30.74 -16.30 -3.62
CA HIS A 28 -29.54 -16.26 -2.80
C HIS A 28 -29.54 -14.95 -2.04
N THR A 29 -30.06 -14.95 -0.81
CA THR A 29 -29.87 -13.82 0.10
C THR A 29 -28.37 -13.64 0.30
N LEU A 30 -27.81 -12.54 -0.21
CA LEU A 30 -26.48 -12.09 0.20
C LEU A 30 -26.47 -12.00 1.73
N PRO A 31 -25.42 -12.51 2.41
CA PRO A 31 -25.33 -12.37 3.85
C PRO A 31 -25.47 -10.89 4.21
N PRO A 32 -26.18 -10.53 5.29
CA PRO A 32 -26.35 -9.14 5.67
C PRO A 32 -24.97 -8.49 5.72
N LYS A 33 -24.82 -7.36 4.99
CA LYS A 33 -23.62 -6.54 5.03
C LYS A 33 -23.36 -6.28 6.51
N LYS A 34 -22.34 -6.94 7.08
CA LYS A 34 -22.03 -6.80 8.50
C LYS A 34 -21.95 -5.30 8.76
N PRO A 35 -22.66 -4.77 9.77
CA PRO A 35 -22.56 -3.37 10.10
C PRO A 35 -21.08 -3.08 10.27
N THR A 36 -20.57 -2.08 9.55
CA THR A 36 -19.24 -1.54 9.76
C THR A 36 -19.22 -1.01 11.18
N LEU A 37 -18.87 -1.90 12.11
CA LEU A 37 -18.59 -1.58 13.49
C LEU A 37 -17.42 -0.60 13.42
N LEU A 38 -17.66 0.65 13.79
CA LEU A 38 -16.59 1.54 14.25
C LEU A 38 -15.85 0.74 15.31
N GLN A 39 -14.67 0.23 14.96
CA GLN A 39 -13.86 -0.56 15.87
C GLN A 39 -13.51 0.37 17.03
N GLU A 40 -13.93 0.01 18.24
CA GLU A 40 -13.41 0.64 19.44
C GLU A 40 -11.89 0.55 19.37
N THR A 41 -11.21 1.69 19.34
CA THR A 41 -9.75 1.71 19.40
C THR A 41 -9.36 1.05 20.70
N ASP A 42 -8.53 0.02 20.63
CA ASP A 42 -8.01 -0.64 21.82
C ASP A 42 -7.20 0.37 22.64
N ASP A 43 -7.81 0.89 23.72
CA ASP A 43 -7.18 1.84 24.64
C ASP A 43 -6.08 1.21 25.50
N SER A 44 -5.77 -0.08 25.28
CA SER A 44 -4.65 -0.77 25.91
C SER A 44 -3.34 -0.04 25.67
N GLU A 45 -2.40 -0.23 26.59
CA GLU A 45 -1.03 0.28 26.43
C GLU A 45 -0.38 -0.24 25.14
N PHE A 46 -0.71 -1.47 24.73
CA PHE A 46 -0.26 -2.03 23.46
C PHE A 46 -0.85 -1.29 22.26
N GLY A 47 -2.17 -1.03 22.26
CA GLY A 47 -2.83 -0.30 21.19
C GLY A 47 -2.25 1.10 21.00
N LYS A 48 -2.00 1.80 22.11
CA LYS A 48 -1.31 3.10 22.10
C LYS A 48 0.12 3.00 21.57
N ALA A 49 0.92 2.06 22.07
CA ALA A 49 2.29 1.87 21.62
C ALA A 49 2.38 1.50 20.12
N ALA A 50 1.45 0.67 19.62
CA ALA A 50 1.38 0.33 18.21
C ALA A 50 0.99 1.56 17.36
N SER A 51 0.01 2.34 17.82
CA SER A 51 -0.39 3.58 17.15
C SER A 51 0.75 4.59 17.08
N ASP A 52 1.54 4.73 18.15
CA ASP A 52 2.70 5.62 18.18
C ASP A 52 3.75 5.20 17.14
N VAL A 53 4.04 3.90 17.05
CA VAL A 53 4.97 3.34 16.04
C VAL A 53 4.47 3.60 14.61
N PHE A 54 3.18 3.39 14.35
CA PHE A 54 2.61 3.64 13.03
C PHE A 54 2.64 5.13 12.65
N SER A 55 2.36 6.01 13.62
CA SER A 55 2.42 7.46 13.42
C SER A 55 3.83 7.93 13.09
N GLU A 56 4.84 7.43 13.82
CA GLU A 56 6.26 7.71 13.56
C GLU A 56 6.68 7.23 12.16
N ALA A 57 6.27 6.02 11.79
CA ALA A 57 6.59 5.44 10.49
C ALA A 57 5.96 6.24 9.35
N GLU A 58 4.69 6.63 9.48
CA GLU A 58 3.97 7.47 8.52
C GLU A 58 4.66 8.84 8.36
N GLU A 59 4.98 9.52 9.46
CA GLU A 59 5.68 10.81 9.40
C GLU A 59 7.03 10.68 8.67
N LEU A 60 7.80 9.64 8.99
CA LEU A 60 9.08 9.39 8.32
C LEU A 60 8.89 9.08 6.82
N LEU A 61 7.88 8.29 6.47
CA LEU A 61 7.56 7.96 5.07
C LEU A 61 7.23 9.22 4.27
N LEU A 62 6.35 10.07 4.80
CA LEU A 62 5.94 11.31 4.16
C LEU A 62 7.12 12.27 3.98
N ARG A 63 7.96 12.44 5.01
CA ARG A 63 9.19 13.25 4.92
C ARG A 63 10.14 12.73 3.84
N LYS A 64 10.49 11.43 3.87
CA LYS A 64 11.39 10.84 2.86
C LYS A 64 10.81 10.94 1.45
N ASN A 65 9.50 10.73 1.29
CA ASN A 65 8.85 10.84 -0.02
C ASN A 65 8.87 12.28 -0.54
N HIS A 66 8.70 13.28 0.34
CA HIS A 66 8.87 14.68 -0.02
C HIS A 66 10.31 14.98 -0.49
N ASP A 67 11.32 14.45 0.19
CA ASP A 67 12.73 14.74 -0.10
C ASP A 67 13.25 14.05 -1.38
N TYR A 68 12.87 12.78 -1.60
CA TYR A 68 13.38 11.98 -2.73
C TYR A 68 12.42 11.92 -3.94
N GLY A 69 11.13 12.18 -3.73
CA GLY A 69 10.07 12.00 -4.71
C GLY A 69 9.72 10.53 -4.98
N SER A 70 8.51 10.31 -5.51
CA SER A 70 7.96 8.97 -5.77
C SER A 70 8.77 8.16 -6.80
N LYS A 71 9.41 8.86 -7.73
CA LYS A 71 10.25 8.29 -8.79
C LYS A 71 11.43 7.48 -8.26
N ASN A 72 11.88 7.72 -7.02
CA ASN A 72 12.94 6.90 -6.40
C ASN A 72 12.54 5.42 -6.33
N ILE A 73 11.24 5.15 -6.14
CA ILE A 73 10.69 3.80 -6.13
C ILE A 73 10.19 3.42 -7.52
N SER A 74 9.37 4.27 -8.16
CA SER A 74 8.69 3.97 -9.43
C SER A 74 9.67 3.62 -10.56
N LEU A 75 10.82 4.30 -10.62
CA LEU A 75 11.85 4.09 -11.63
C LEU A 75 12.99 3.17 -11.16
N SER A 76 12.79 2.39 -10.09
CA SER A 76 13.79 1.44 -9.63
C SER A 76 14.11 0.40 -10.73
N PRO A 77 15.39 -0.01 -10.89
CA PRO A 77 15.75 -1.06 -11.84
C PRO A 77 14.99 -2.36 -11.58
N GLY A 78 14.34 -2.89 -12.62
CA GLY A 78 13.45 -4.06 -12.50
C GLY A 78 12.05 -3.73 -11.96
N GLY A 79 11.68 -2.45 -11.91
CA GLY A 79 10.38 -1.97 -11.45
C GLY A 79 10.32 -1.70 -9.94
N PRO A 80 9.22 -1.09 -9.48
CA PRO A 80 9.07 -0.67 -8.09
C PRO A 80 9.17 -1.84 -7.11
N LEU A 81 8.52 -2.98 -7.41
CA LEU A 81 8.56 -4.15 -6.53
C LEU A 81 9.95 -4.75 -6.42
N ASN A 82 10.73 -4.80 -7.51
CA ASN A 82 12.11 -5.28 -7.42
C ASN A 82 13.00 -4.32 -6.63
N GLY A 83 12.84 -3.02 -6.86
CA GLY A 83 13.53 -1.98 -6.10
C GLY A 83 13.27 -2.05 -4.60
N LEU A 84 12.02 -2.34 -4.20
CA LEU A 84 11.64 -2.53 -2.80
C LEU A 84 12.26 -3.81 -2.24
N ARG A 85 12.20 -4.94 -2.96
CA ARG A 85 12.82 -6.21 -2.53
C ARG A 85 14.31 -6.05 -2.22
N VAL A 86 15.05 -5.35 -3.08
CA VAL A 86 16.49 -5.11 -2.86
C VAL A 86 16.73 -4.23 -1.63
N ARG A 87 15.97 -3.14 -1.48
CA ARG A 87 16.11 -2.25 -0.30
C ARG A 87 15.75 -2.96 1.01
N MET A 88 14.71 -3.79 1.01
CA MET A 88 14.35 -4.61 2.16
C MET A 88 15.43 -5.63 2.48
N TRP A 89 16.05 -6.23 1.46
CA TRP A 89 17.19 -7.13 1.65
C TRP A 89 18.36 -6.44 2.36
N ASP A 90 18.72 -5.23 1.95
CA ASP A 90 19.81 -4.47 2.59
C ASP A 90 19.49 -4.18 4.07
N LYS A 91 18.24 -3.85 4.39
CA LYS A 91 17.80 -3.64 5.79
C LYS A 91 17.80 -4.93 6.60
N MET A 92 17.39 -6.06 6.03
CA MET A 92 17.49 -7.36 6.70
C MET A 92 18.93 -7.77 6.97
N ALA A 93 19.83 -7.62 5.99
CA ALA A 93 21.26 -7.90 6.17
C ALA A 93 21.86 -7.04 7.29
N ARG A 94 21.42 -5.78 7.39
CA ARG A 94 21.81 -4.86 8.46
C ARG A 94 21.31 -5.30 9.83
N ILE A 95 20.04 -5.66 9.94
CA ILE A 95 19.44 -6.19 11.17
C ILE A 95 20.23 -7.40 11.66
N ASN A 96 20.48 -8.37 10.78
CA ASN A 96 21.27 -9.56 11.11
C ASN A 96 22.67 -9.17 11.63
N ASN A 97 23.36 -8.26 10.95
CA ASN A 97 24.68 -7.81 11.38
C ASN A 97 24.69 -7.16 12.77
N LEU A 98 23.67 -6.37 13.12
CA LEU A 98 23.58 -5.74 14.44
C LEU A 98 23.23 -6.75 15.54
N VAL A 99 22.26 -7.63 15.28
CA VAL A 99 21.82 -8.65 16.23
C VAL A 99 22.91 -9.69 16.49
N ASP A 100 23.56 -10.17 15.43
CA ASP A 100 24.52 -11.28 15.53
C ASP A 100 25.85 -10.85 16.14
N LYS A 101 26.22 -9.57 16.03
CA LYS A 101 27.53 -9.08 16.47
C LYS A 101 27.50 -8.31 17.80
N ASP A 102 26.31 -8.09 18.37
CA ASP A 102 26.12 -7.29 19.59
C ASP A 102 26.89 -5.95 19.53
N VAL A 103 26.94 -5.36 18.33
CA VAL A 103 27.68 -4.12 18.07
C VAL A 103 26.74 -2.93 18.22
N GLU A 104 27.21 -1.93 18.96
CA GLU A 104 26.53 -0.64 19.03
C GLU A 104 26.47 0.01 17.63
N PRO A 105 25.28 0.42 17.16
CA PRO A 105 25.14 1.00 15.85
C PRO A 105 25.85 2.36 15.76
N SER A 106 26.73 2.54 14.78
CA SER A 106 27.49 3.77 14.59
C SER A 106 26.78 4.87 13.78
N ASN A 107 25.79 4.51 12.95
CA ASN A 107 25.14 5.45 12.01
C ASN A 107 23.62 5.34 11.92
N GLU A 108 23.03 4.16 12.14
CA GLU A 108 21.58 3.94 12.04
C GLU A 108 21.19 2.92 13.12
N SER A 109 20.11 3.13 13.88
CA SER A 109 19.76 2.21 14.95
C SER A 109 19.13 0.91 14.41
N LEU A 110 18.98 -0.12 15.26
CA LEU A 110 18.20 -1.31 14.88
C LEU A 110 16.72 -0.94 14.65
N ARG A 111 16.19 0.00 15.44
CA ARG A 111 14.82 0.51 15.33
C ARG A 111 14.56 1.15 13.96
N ASP A 112 15.46 2.01 13.50
CA ASP A 112 15.32 2.71 12.21
C ASP A 112 15.18 1.72 11.05
N SER A 113 15.93 0.61 11.11
CA SER A 113 15.87 -0.43 10.09
C SER A 113 14.52 -1.17 10.08
N PHE A 114 13.90 -1.38 11.24
CA PHE A 114 12.53 -1.94 11.30
C PHE A 114 11.47 -0.95 10.84
N ILE A 115 11.60 0.34 11.17
CA ILE A 115 10.71 1.39 10.65
C ILE A 115 10.80 1.46 9.11
N ASP A 116 12.02 1.38 8.55
CA ASP A 116 12.21 1.35 7.10
C ASP A 116 11.55 0.12 6.45
N LEU A 117 11.63 -1.06 7.07
CA LEU A 117 10.93 -2.26 6.60
C LEU A 117 9.40 -2.12 6.64
N LEU A 118 8.86 -1.51 7.69
CA LEU A 118 7.43 -1.19 7.79
C LEU A 118 7.01 -0.26 6.64
N ASN A 119 7.76 0.80 6.41
CA ASN A 119 7.50 1.76 5.34
C ASN A 119 7.63 1.16 3.94
N TYR A 120 8.63 0.31 3.69
CA TYR A 120 8.75 -0.40 2.41
C TYR A 120 7.59 -1.37 2.18
N SER A 121 7.08 -2.00 3.24
CA SER A 121 5.88 -2.84 3.15
C SER A 121 4.65 -2.00 2.80
N ALA A 122 4.46 -0.85 3.43
CA ALA A 122 3.38 0.08 3.12
C ALA A 122 3.46 0.59 1.66
N ILE A 123 4.66 0.96 1.19
CA ILE A 123 4.88 1.36 -0.20
C ILE A 123 4.56 0.22 -1.17
N ALA A 124 4.99 -1.01 -0.87
CA ALA A 124 4.68 -2.17 -1.71
C ALA A 124 3.17 -2.38 -1.86
N LEU A 125 2.41 -2.24 -0.77
CA LEU A 125 0.95 -2.31 -0.80
C LEU A 125 0.36 -1.18 -1.66
N MET A 126 0.84 0.05 -1.54
CA MET A 126 0.39 1.15 -2.39
C MET A 126 0.71 0.93 -3.87
N VAL A 127 1.85 0.31 -4.19
CA VAL A 127 2.21 -0.08 -5.57
C VAL A 127 1.25 -1.15 -6.10
N LEU A 128 0.97 -2.18 -5.31
CA LEU A 128 0.04 -3.27 -5.68
C LEU A 128 -1.40 -2.77 -5.86
N ASP A 129 -1.81 -1.80 -5.04
CA ASP A 129 -3.12 -1.15 -5.12
C ASP A 129 -3.23 -0.10 -6.25
N GLY A 130 -2.14 0.20 -6.97
CA GLY A 130 -2.11 1.25 -8.00
C GLY A 130 -2.25 2.67 -7.43
N LYS A 131 -1.97 2.87 -6.15
CA LYS A 131 -2.03 4.16 -5.44
C LYS A 131 -0.69 4.88 -5.35
N TRP A 132 0.41 4.19 -5.69
CA TRP A 132 1.73 4.81 -5.71
C TRP A 132 1.92 5.68 -6.95
N PRO A 133 2.30 6.97 -6.82
CA PRO A 133 2.44 7.86 -7.97
C PRO A 133 3.68 7.55 -8.82
N GLU A 134 3.52 7.58 -10.15
CA GLU A 134 4.58 7.33 -11.14
C GLU A 134 5.60 8.49 -11.28
#